data_AF-A0A7J7IQA2-F1
#
_entry.id   AF-A0A7J7IQA2-F1
#
_cell.length_a   1.000
_cell.length_b   1.000
_cell.length_c   1.000
_cell.angle_alpha   90.00
_cell.angle_beta   90.00
_cell.angle_gamma   90.00
#
_symmetry.space_group_name_H-M   'P 1'
#
loop_
_entity.id
_entity.type
_entity.pdbx_description
1 polymer ?
#
loop_
_entity_poly.entity_id
_entity_poly.type
_entity_poly.pdbx_seq_one_letter_code
_entity_poly.pdbx_strand_id
1 'polypeptide(L)'
;MVFDRDPENVVWLSENHCLLSDEGGVVRAFDIRRTGNDYQRPLWSIRPCQDRPALIALAPQVPDMLVVGSTDGYLRIYDLKLCAGNQSESASTQAATSESNAIGRVKAHAGALFSVECCPDENFAFAVACGGSKGKLTIVDVAESTPAVLDHFR
;
A
#
# COMPACT_ATOMS: atom_id res chain seq x y z
N MET A 1 16.57 -9.89 -8.27
CA MET A 1 15.12 -10.08 -8.36
C MET A 1 14.78 -10.26 -9.82
N VAL A 2 14.12 -11.36 -10.16
CA VAL A 2 13.38 -11.43 -11.42
C VAL A 2 11.94 -11.16 -11.04
N PHE A 3 11.41 -10.03 -11.47
CA PHE A 3 9.99 -9.75 -11.35
C PHE A 3 9.33 -10.13 -12.67
N ASP A 4 8.15 -10.77 -12.60
CA ASP A 4 7.34 -11.05 -13.80
C ASP A 4 6.71 -9.78 -14.38
N ARG A 5 6.79 -8.65 -13.66
CA ARG A 5 6.24 -7.34 -14.01
C ARG A 5 7.16 -6.23 -13.51
N ASP A 6 7.10 -5.07 -14.16
CA ASP A 6 8.00 -3.96 -13.84
C ASP A 6 7.65 -3.30 -12.49
N PRO A 7 8.67 -2.84 -11.73
CA PRO A 7 8.49 -2.14 -10.48
C PRO A 7 8.01 -0.71 -10.69
N GLU A 8 7.01 -0.28 -9.91
CA GLU A 8 6.36 1.03 -10.05
C GLU A 8 6.72 1.99 -8.92
N ASN A 9 6.84 1.49 -7.69
CA ASN A 9 7.11 2.32 -6.53
C ASN A 9 7.85 1.54 -5.43
N VAL A 10 8.74 2.22 -4.71
CA VAL A 10 9.48 1.67 -3.56
C VAL A 10 9.31 2.62 -2.38
N VAL A 11 8.96 2.07 -1.21
CA VAL A 11 8.91 2.82 0.05
C VAL A 11 9.70 2.09 1.13
N TRP A 12 10.51 2.82 1.88
CA TRP A 12 11.29 2.28 2.98
C TRP A 12 10.46 2.25 4.27
N LEU A 13 10.38 1.08 4.91
CA LEU A 13 9.77 0.89 6.23
C LEU A 13 10.77 1.12 7.36
N SER A 14 12.04 0.74 7.11
CA SER A 14 13.18 0.90 8.01
C SER A 14 14.45 0.83 7.16
N GLU A 15 15.62 0.91 7.79
CA GLU A 15 16.92 0.80 7.11
C GLU A 15 17.08 -0.46 6.24
N ASN A 16 16.43 -1.56 6.64
CA ASN A 16 16.60 -2.87 6.00
C ASN A 16 15.33 -3.39 5.32
N HIS A 17 14.19 -2.73 5.52
CA HIS A 17 12.91 -3.23 5.03
C HIS A 17 12.28 -2.23 4.07
N CYS A 18 11.83 -2.71 2.93
CA CYS A 18 11.12 -1.90 1.96
C CYS A 18 9.87 -2.61 1.43
N LEU A 19 8.93 -1.81 0.97
CA LEU A 19 7.80 -2.21 0.16
C LEU A 19 8.09 -1.89 -1.29
N LEU A 20 7.68 -2.79 -2.18
CA LEU A 20 7.74 -2.62 -3.62
C LEU A 20 6.35 -2.89 -4.20
N SER A 21 5.86 -2.00 -5.04
CA SER A 21 4.70 -2.27 -5.89
C SER A 21 5.11 -2.54 -7.35
N ASP A 22 4.31 -3.35 -8.04
CA ASP A 22 4.46 -3.62 -9.47
C ASP A 22 3.28 -3.12 -10.31
N GLU A 23 3.45 -3.10 -11.63
CA GLU A 23 2.40 -2.74 -12.60
C GLU A 23 1.16 -3.64 -12.53
N GLY A 24 1.29 -4.84 -11.95
CA GLY A 24 0.20 -5.79 -11.76
C GLY A 24 -0.65 -5.52 -10.52
N GLY A 25 -0.29 -4.52 -9.72
CA GLY A 25 -1.01 -4.15 -8.52
C GLY A 25 -0.71 -5.04 -7.32
N VAL A 26 0.44 -5.72 -7.33
CA VAL A 26 0.94 -6.46 -6.17
C VAL A 26 1.87 -5.56 -5.37
N VAL A 27 1.73 -5.58 -4.05
CA VAL A 27 2.68 -4.96 -3.11
C VAL A 27 3.39 -6.08 -2.36
N ARG A 28 4.72 -6.03 -2.31
CA ARG A 28 5.58 -7.02 -1.64
C ARG A 28 6.49 -6.33 -0.65
N ALA A 29 6.68 -6.96 0.51
CA ALA A 29 7.68 -6.53 1.48
C ALA A 29 8.96 -7.34 1.35
N PHE A 30 10.11 -6.69 1.51
CA PHE A 30 11.43 -7.31 1.42
C PHE A 30 12.31 -6.92 2.61
N ASP A 31 13.20 -7.83 3.01
CA ASP A 31 14.37 -7.54 3.83
C ASP A 31 15.60 -7.59 2.91
N ILE A 32 16.26 -6.45 2.71
CA ILE A 32 17.40 -6.31 1.78
C ILE A 32 18.63 -7.09 2.24
N ARG A 33 18.65 -7.56 3.49
CA ARG A 33 19.75 -8.35 4.05
C ARG A 33 19.62 -9.84 3.72
N ARG A 34 18.48 -10.30 3.17
CA ARG A 34 18.33 -11.69 2.74
C ARG A 34 19.32 -11.97 1.60
N THR A 35 20.16 -12.99 1.79
CA THR A 35 21.17 -13.43 0.83
C THR A 35 20.92 -14.88 0.40
N GLY A 36 21.78 -15.42 -0.47
CA GLY A 36 21.67 -16.81 -0.92
C GLY A 36 20.41 -17.04 -1.75
N ASN A 37 19.65 -18.09 -1.46
CA ASN A 37 18.45 -18.45 -2.22
C ASN A 37 17.20 -17.64 -1.81
N ASP A 38 17.22 -16.96 -0.67
CA ASP A 38 16.06 -16.22 -0.14
C ASP A 38 16.05 -14.73 -0.54
N TYR A 39 17.07 -14.25 -1.24
CA TYR A 39 17.20 -12.82 -1.60
C TYR A 39 16.06 -12.26 -2.45
N GLN A 40 15.33 -13.12 -3.18
CA GLN A 40 14.16 -12.72 -3.97
C GLN A 40 12.83 -13.01 -3.26
N ARG A 41 12.87 -13.67 -2.11
CA ARG A 41 11.67 -14.13 -1.42
C ARG A 41 11.07 -12.98 -0.61
N PRO A 42 9.86 -12.49 -0.96
CA PRO A 42 9.21 -11.47 -0.16
C PRO A 42 8.93 -11.99 1.25
N LEU A 43 8.91 -11.10 2.23
CA LEU A 43 8.42 -11.36 3.58
C LEU A 43 6.94 -11.69 3.56
N TRP A 44 6.19 -10.90 2.79
CA TRP A 44 4.79 -11.09 2.50
C TRP A 44 4.41 -10.36 1.21
N SER A 45 3.24 -10.68 0.68
CA SER A 45 2.67 -10.00 -0.49
C SER A 45 1.15 -9.86 -0.37
N ILE A 46 0.64 -8.76 -0.89
CA ILE A 46 -0.79 -8.47 -1.03
C ILE A 46 -1.07 -8.02 -2.47
N ARG A 47 -2.31 -8.17 -2.94
CA ARG A 47 -2.74 -7.64 -4.24
C ARG A 47 -3.84 -6.60 -4.05
N PRO A 48 -3.50 -5.32 -3.77
CA PRO A 48 -4.49 -4.29 -3.59
C PRO A 48 -5.21 -3.90 -4.86
N CYS A 49 -4.61 -4.13 -6.02
CA CYS A 49 -5.17 -3.75 -7.30
C CYS A 49 -5.05 -4.91 -8.28
N GLN A 50 -6.03 -5.08 -9.17
CA GLN A 50 -6.00 -6.11 -10.20
C GLN A 50 -5.67 -5.51 -11.57
N ASP A 51 -4.56 -5.97 -12.15
CA ASP A 51 -4.07 -5.60 -13.48
C ASP A 51 -3.93 -4.10 -13.69
N ARG A 52 -3.38 -3.42 -12.68
CA ARG A 52 -3.09 -2.00 -12.69
C ARG A 52 -2.06 -1.65 -11.61
N PRO A 53 -1.25 -0.59 -11.81
CA PRO A 53 -0.29 -0.13 -10.81
C PRO A 53 -0.93 0.18 -9.45
N ALA A 54 -0.17 -0.12 -8.40
CA ALA A 54 -0.45 0.29 -7.02
C ALA A 54 0.52 1.40 -6.62
N LEU A 55 -0.01 2.60 -6.38
CA LEU A 55 0.74 3.73 -5.83
C LEU A 55 0.72 3.60 -4.32
N ILE A 56 1.87 3.41 -3.68
CA ILE A 56 1.94 3.15 -2.24
C ILE A 56 2.49 4.36 -1.49
N ALA A 57 1.93 4.65 -0.32
CA ALA A 57 2.42 5.67 0.60
C ALA A 57 2.20 5.21 2.05
N LEU A 58 3.19 5.48 2.91
CA LEU A 58 3.08 5.23 4.35
C LEU A 58 2.64 6.50 5.05
N ALA A 59 1.76 6.36 6.04
CA ALA A 59 1.40 7.48 6.89
C ALA A 59 2.48 7.68 7.97
N PRO A 60 3.17 8.82 7.98
CA PRO A 60 4.24 9.06 8.95
C PRO A 60 3.73 9.20 10.39
N GLN A 61 2.47 9.62 10.56
CA GLN A 61 1.84 9.87 11.87
C GLN A 61 0.93 8.74 12.35
N VAL A 62 0.63 7.76 11.48
CA VAL A 62 -0.22 6.62 11.81
C VAL A 62 0.60 5.34 11.56
N PRO A 63 1.26 4.80 12.60
CA PRO A 63 2.12 3.63 12.45
C PRO A 63 1.39 2.46 11.78
N ASP A 64 2.12 1.75 10.92
CA ASP A 64 1.63 0.60 10.15
C ASP A 64 0.48 0.88 9.16
N MET A 65 0.02 2.13 9.00
CA MET A 65 -0.98 2.47 7.99
C MET A 65 -0.33 2.63 6.61
N LEU A 66 -0.70 1.74 5.70
CA LEU A 66 -0.34 1.79 4.29
C LEU A 66 -1.55 2.28 3.47
N VAL A 67 -1.34 3.32 2.69
CA VAL A 67 -2.31 3.81 1.71
C VAL A 67 -1.89 3.36 0.33
N VAL A 68 -2.82 2.76 -0.41
CA VAL A 68 -2.62 2.31 -1.78
C VAL A 68 -3.61 3.00 -2.72
N GLY A 69 -3.11 3.87 -3.58
CA GLY A 69 -3.85 4.50 -4.67
C GLY A 69 -3.80 3.68 -5.95
N SER A 70 -4.82 3.85 -6.80
CA SER A 70 -4.87 3.18 -8.09
C SER A 70 -5.55 4.01 -9.19
N THR A 71 -5.37 3.57 -10.43
CA THR A 71 -5.99 4.17 -11.62
C THR A 71 -7.51 4.00 -11.66
N ASP A 72 -8.11 3.21 -10.76
CA ASP A 72 -9.57 3.16 -10.57
C ASP A 72 -10.11 4.36 -9.77
N GLY A 73 -9.23 5.22 -9.25
CA GLY A 73 -9.58 6.44 -8.52
C GLY A 73 -9.91 6.24 -7.05
N TYR A 74 -9.57 5.08 -6.48
CA TYR A 74 -9.75 4.78 -5.07
C TYR A 74 -8.41 4.67 -4.34
N LEU A 75 -8.45 5.10 -3.08
CA LEU A 75 -7.49 4.77 -2.05
C LEU A 75 -7.98 3.52 -1.33
N ARG A 76 -7.06 2.62 -1.01
CA ARG A 76 -7.29 1.44 -0.16
C ARG A 76 -6.35 1.53 1.03
N ILE A 77 -6.88 1.29 2.22
CA ILE A 77 -6.14 1.43 3.48
C ILE A 77 -5.85 0.03 4.01
N TYR A 78 -4.60 -0.23 4.38
CA TYR A 78 -4.13 -1.50 4.93
C TYR A 78 -3.35 -1.25 6.21
N ASP A 79 -3.34 -2.26 7.08
CA ASP A 79 -2.44 -2.36 8.22
C ASP A 79 -1.35 -3.38 7.90
N LEU A 80 -0.08 -2.93 7.94
CA LEU A 80 1.08 -3.76 7.65
C LEU A 80 1.21 -4.97 8.59
N LYS A 81 0.78 -4.86 9.84
CA LYS A 81 0.78 -5.99 10.79
C LYS A 81 -0.17 -7.09 10.34
N LEU A 82 -1.34 -6.72 9.84
CA LEU A 82 -2.30 -7.68 9.29
C LEU A 82 -1.80 -8.28 7.98
N CYS A 83 -1.09 -7.51 7.15
CA CYS A 83 -0.47 -8.04 5.93
C CYS A 83 0.59 -9.11 6.26
N ALA A 84 1.40 -8.89 7.29
CA ALA A 84 2.43 -9.83 7.72
C ALA A 84 1.87 -11.08 8.43
N GLY A 85 0.86 -10.90 9.29
CA GLY A 85 0.30 -11.99 10.12
C GLY A 85 -0.49 -13.05 9.36
N ASN A 86 -0.94 -12.75 8.14
CA ASN A 86 -1.75 -13.67 7.32
C ASN A 86 -0.93 -14.75 6.58
N GLN A 87 0.40 -14.77 6.71
CA GLN A 87 1.25 -15.81 6.11
C GLN A 87 1.68 -16.84 7.15
N SER A 88 0.86 -17.88 7.35
CA SER A 88 1.32 -19.12 8.00
C SER A 88 2.37 -19.79 7.11
N GLU A 89 3.38 -20.38 7.74
CA GLU A 89 4.68 -20.86 7.21
C GLU A 89 4.64 -21.93 6.09
N SER A 90 3.49 -22.23 5.49
CA SER A 90 3.32 -23.34 4.54
C SER A 90 2.94 -22.94 3.10
N ALA A 91 2.86 -21.66 2.77
CA ALA A 91 2.54 -21.21 1.41
C ALA A 91 3.81 -20.89 0.61
N SER A 92 4.58 -21.92 0.24
CA SER A 92 5.37 -21.84 -0.99
C SER A 92 4.40 -21.63 -2.16
N THR A 93 4.65 -20.58 -2.94
CA THR A 93 3.98 -20.23 -4.21
C THR A 93 2.49 -19.82 -4.14
N GLN A 94 2.25 -18.52 -4.41
CA GLN A 94 1.02 -17.96 -5.00
C GLN A 94 -0.27 -17.83 -4.16
N ALA A 95 -0.20 -17.30 -2.95
CA ALA A 95 -1.39 -16.70 -2.33
C ALA A 95 -1.18 -15.21 -2.05
N ALA A 96 -1.18 -14.40 -3.11
CA ALA A 96 -1.41 -12.97 -2.94
C ALA A 96 -2.86 -12.81 -2.46
N THR A 97 -3.05 -12.55 -1.16
CA THR A 97 -4.38 -12.28 -0.61
C THR A 97 -4.98 -11.08 -1.34
N SER A 98 -6.16 -11.30 -1.91
CA SER A 98 -6.96 -10.35 -2.70
C SER A 98 -7.23 -9.03 -1.96
N GLU A 99 -7.78 -8.05 -2.69
CA GLU A 99 -8.38 -6.79 -2.21
C GLU A 99 -9.20 -6.89 -0.89
N SER A 100 -9.65 -8.08 -0.51
CA SER A 100 -10.55 -8.35 0.62
C SER A 100 -10.02 -7.98 2.01
N ASN A 101 -8.72 -7.68 2.14
CA ASN A 101 -8.10 -7.39 3.44
C ASN A 101 -7.89 -5.88 3.70
N ALA A 102 -8.40 -5.01 2.82
CA ALA A 102 -8.36 -3.57 3.08
C ALA A 102 -9.28 -3.20 4.25
N ILE A 103 -8.79 -2.36 5.17
CA ILE A 103 -9.56 -1.78 6.27
C ILE A 103 -10.62 -0.81 5.74
N GLY A 104 -10.28 -0.10 4.67
CA GLY A 104 -11.16 0.89 4.07
C GLY A 104 -10.86 1.12 2.60
N ARG A 105 -11.86 1.65 1.90
CA ARG A 105 -11.75 2.08 0.50
C ARG A 105 -12.43 3.42 0.32
N VAL A 106 -11.68 4.42 -0.12
CA VAL A 106 -12.12 5.81 -0.22
C VAL A 106 -11.95 6.31 -1.65
N LYS A 107 -12.93 7.04 -2.17
CA LYS A 107 -12.83 7.65 -3.50
C LYS A 107 -12.02 8.94 -3.41
N ALA A 108 -10.96 9.04 -4.20
CA ALA A 108 -10.05 10.20 -4.14
C ALA A 108 -10.56 11.44 -4.90
N HIS A 109 -11.62 11.30 -5.70
CA HIS A 109 -12.20 12.35 -6.55
C HIS A 109 -11.27 12.97 -7.63
N ALA A 110 -10.00 12.56 -7.73
CA ALA A 110 -9.01 13.04 -8.72
C ALA A 110 -8.99 12.28 -10.08
N GLY A 111 -9.88 11.30 -10.29
CA GLY A 111 -9.85 10.44 -11.49
C GLY A 111 -8.90 9.27 -11.30
N ALA A 112 -8.25 8.81 -12.37
CA ALA A 112 -7.20 7.79 -12.27
C ALA A 112 -6.02 8.40 -11.50
N LEU A 113 -5.58 7.74 -10.42
CA LEU A 113 -4.51 8.28 -9.58
C LEU A 113 -3.14 8.01 -10.22
N PHE A 114 -2.27 9.02 -10.13
CA PHE A 114 -0.88 8.97 -10.59
C PHE A 114 0.11 9.34 -9.49
N SER A 115 -0.35 9.97 -8.40
CA SER A 115 0.45 10.24 -7.20
C SER A 115 -0.43 10.23 -5.96
N VAL A 116 0.10 9.67 -4.87
CA VAL A 116 -0.51 9.68 -3.54
C VAL A 116 0.56 9.94 -2.48
N GLU A 117 0.26 10.77 -1.48
CA GLU A 117 1.18 11.09 -0.39
C GLU A 117 0.40 11.33 0.91
N CYS A 118 0.90 10.80 2.02
CA CYS A 118 0.28 10.99 3.34
C CYS A 118 0.81 12.26 4.00
N CYS A 119 -0.06 12.96 4.73
CA CYS A 119 0.32 14.19 5.40
C CYS A 119 1.37 13.95 6.50
N PRO A 120 2.44 14.76 6.57
CA PRO A 120 3.43 14.67 7.65
C PRO A 120 3.00 15.36 8.94
N ASP A 121 1.91 16.13 8.95
CA ASP A 121 1.42 16.87 10.13
C ASP A 121 0.53 15.98 11.01
N GLU A 122 0.81 15.94 12.31
CA GLU A 122 0.06 15.16 13.30
C GLU A 122 -1.41 15.59 13.40
N ASN A 123 -1.71 16.87 13.22
CA ASN A 123 -3.10 17.37 13.25
C ASN A 123 -3.95 16.84 12.10
N PHE A 124 -3.31 16.33 11.04
CA PHE A 124 -3.93 15.80 9.84
C PHE A 124 -3.40 14.41 9.52
N ALA A 125 -3.17 13.58 10.55
CA ALA A 125 -2.53 12.27 10.44
C ALA A 125 -3.20 11.31 9.42
N PHE A 126 -4.50 11.48 9.15
CA PHE A 126 -5.28 10.67 8.19
C PHE A 126 -5.52 11.37 6.84
N ALA A 127 -4.93 12.55 6.61
CA ALA A 127 -5.07 13.25 5.35
C ALA A 127 -4.12 12.67 4.29
N VAL A 128 -4.66 12.41 3.09
CA VAL A 128 -3.93 11.91 1.93
C VAL A 128 -4.11 12.87 0.76
N ALA A 129 -3.00 13.36 0.22
CA ALA A 129 -2.97 14.14 -1.01
C ALA A 129 -2.98 13.20 -2.22
N CYS A 130 -3.83 13.50 -3.21
CA CYS A 130 -4.02 12.68 -4.40
C CYS A 130 -3.94 13.52 -5.67
N GLY A 131 -3.04 13.15 -6.58
CA GLY A 131 -2.94 13.70 -7.93
C GLY A 131 -3.39 12.68 -8.98
N GLY A 132 -4.15 13.12 -9.98
CA GLY A 132 -4.70 12.20 -10.98
C GLY A 132 -5.14 12.83 -12.29
N SER A 133 -5.75 12.02 -13.15
CA SER A 133 -6.08 12.33 -14.54
C SER A 133 -7.04 13.50 -14.76
N LYS A 134 -7.72 13.99 -13.71
CA LYS A 134 -8.55 15.20 -13.80
C LYS A 134 -7.75 16.50 -13.73
N GLY A 135 -6.43 16.45 -13.52
CA GLY A 135 -5.60 17.65 -13.39
C GLY A 135 -5.91 18.47 -12.14
N LYS A 136 -6.41 17.82 -11.08
CA LYS A 136 -6.71 18.43 -9.79
C LYS A 136 -5.97 17.69 -8.69
N LEU A 137 -5.45 18.45 -7.72
CA LEU A 137 -4.99 17.92 -6.44
C LEU A 137 -6.22 17.85 -5.51
N THR A 138 -6.45 16.68 -4.91
CA THR A 138 -7.46 16.51 -3.86
C THR A 138 -6.80 16.10 -2.57
N ILE A 139 -7.36 16.55 -1.44
CA ILE A 139 -6.99 16.08 -0.11
C ILE A 139 -8.18 15.29 0.43
N VAL A 140 -7.92 14.11 0.96
CA VAL A 140 -8.94 13.21 1.48
C VAL A 140 -8.55 12.80 2.90
N ASP A 141 -9.42 13.05 3.86
CA ASP A 141 -9.34 12.43 5.17
C ASP A 141 -9.91 11.01 5.08
N VAL A 142 -9.03 10.00 5.21
CA VAL A 142 -9.45 8.60 5.08
C VAL A 142 -10.20 8.08 6.30
N ALA A 143 -9.98 8.68 7.47
CA ALA A 143 -10.67 8.33 8.71
C ALA A 143 -12.10 8.88 8.72
N GLU A 144 -12.29 10.13 8.28
CA GLU A 144 -13.62 10.71 8.12
C GLU A 144 -14.43 9.97 7.04
N SER A 145 -13.78 9.63 5.92
CA SER A 145 -14.43 8.93 4.81
C SER A 145 -14.74 7.47 5.10
N THR A 146 -14.03 6.85 6.04
CA THR A 146 -14.24 5.45 6.45
C THR A 146 -13.98 5.31 7.95
N PRO A 147 -15.01 5.39 8.80
CA PRO A 147 -14.85 5.35 10.26
C PRO A 147 -14.10 4.13 10.79
N ALA A 148 -14.19 2.98 10.11
CA ALA A 148 -13.43 1.78 10.46
C ALA A 148 -11.91 1.97 10.43
N VAL A 149 -11.39 2.91 9.62
CA VAL A 149 -9.97 3.28 9.63
C VAL A 149 -9.62 3.94 10.96
N LEU A 150 -10.45 4.87 11.43
CA LEU A 150 -10.20 5.54 12.70
C LEU A 150 -10.29 4.56 13.88
N ASP A 151 -11.30 3.71 13.89
CA ASP A 151 -11.50 2.73 14.96
C ASP A 151 -10.36 1.69 15.03
N HIS A 152 -9.71 1.40 13.91
CA HIS A 152 -8.62 0.42 13.83
C HIS A 152 -7.27 0.98 14.27
N PHE A 153 -6.97 2.24 13.92
CA PHE A 153 -5.64 2.84 14.14
C PHE A 153 -5.54 3.76 15.36
N ARG A 154 -6.63 3.94 16.12
CA ARG A 154 -6.66 4.77 17.34
C ARG A 154 -6.35 3.99 18.62
#